data_AF-A0A8T5ILH6-F1
#
_entry.id   AF-A0A8T5ILH6-F1
#
_cell.length_a   1.000
_cell.length_b   1.000
_cell.length_c   1.000
_cell.angle_alpha   90.00
_cell.angle_beta   90.00
_cell.angle_gamma   90.00
#
_symmetry.space_group_name_H-M   'P 1'
#
loop_
_entity.id
_entity.type
_entity.pdbx_description
1 polymer ?
#
loop_
_entity_poly.entity_id
_entity_poly.type
_entity_poly.pdbx_seq_one_letter_code
_entity_poly.pdbx_strand_id
1 'polypeptide(L)'
;MKTRTKLIGAAAGVLGLLSLGNLGHLYENSGSQETAVEERVEATSSGCNLGDRVSNLIGRRQLDGRLGSLENDRRVLNDIGDYGLSTEDLAYITRVVYLEGSYDPKAETIGDYKDGFEAIAFSVLNRWNFDKENGSHHFFGRNGDRSELKSIVTEPWAYEAVVSYDRYLQDFEGENGDITVVANGPHFNDREKVEAAYKSVVDVLGGRVRDKTDGAVFYKADYVPQTWEGTEAFWTNGQRCNRHFTEKVNTHEFFSVIDCN
;
A
#
# COMPACT_ATOMS: atom_id res chain seq x y z
N MET A 1 -12.14 -55.63 -31.04
CA MET A 1 -10.93 -54.79 -31.21
C MET A 1 -11.22 -53.38 -30.73
N LYS A 2 -10.45 -52.96 -29.71
CA LYS A 2 -10.02 -51.60 -29.32
C LYS A 2 -11.04 -50.45 -29.21
N THR A 3 -11.46 -50.24 -27.97
CA THR A 3 -11.56 -49.00 -27.17
C THR A 3 -11.75 -47.62 -27.84
N ARG A 4 -12.74 -46.91 -27.29
CA ARG A 4 -13.10 -45.50 -27.47
C ARG A 4 -12.00 -44.54 -27.00
N THR A 5 -11.84 -43.41 -27.70
CA THR A 5 -11.25 -42.18 -27.13
C THR A 5 -12.12 -40.99 -27.51
N LYS A 6 -12.83 -40.44 -26.52
CA LYS A 6 -13.41 -39.09 -26.55
C LYS A 6 -12.31 -38.12 -26.13
N LEU A 7 -11.99 -37.13 -26.96
CA LEU A 7 -11.30 -35.92 -26.49
C LEU A 7 -12.35 -34.91 -26.04
N ILE A 8 -12.41 -34.69 -24.74
CA ILE A 8 -12.99 -33.51 -24.11
C ILE A 8 -11.81 -32.57 -23.89
N GLY A 9 -11.80 -31.43 -24.59
CA GLY A 9 -10.88 -30.33 -24.30
C GLY A 9 -11.46 -29.48 -23.18
N ALA A 10 -10.99 -29.71 -21.95
CA ALA A 10 -11.29 -28.90 -20.78
C ALA A 10 -10.06 -28.11 -20.35
N ALA A 11 -10.33 -26.91 -19.82
CA ALA A 11 -9.53 -26.15 -18.86
C ALA A 11 -8.18 -25.57 -19.32
N ALA A 12 -8.23 -24.33 -19.80
CA ALA A 12 -7.20 -23.33 -19.54
C ALA A 12 -7.79 -22.29 -18.56
N GLY A 13 -7.99 -22.71 -17.32
CA GLY A 13 -8.26 -21.81 -16.20
C GLY A 13 -6.94 -21.55 -15.49
N VAL A 14 -6.34 -20.40 -15.76
CA VAL A 14 -5.14 -19.93 -15.05
C VAL A 14 -5.54 -19.64 -13.61
N LEU A 15 -4.79 -20.25 -12.69
CA LEU A 15 -4.90 -20.04 -11.24
C LEU A 15 -4.75 -18.54 -10.93
N GLY A 16 -5.81 -17.93 -10.40
CA GLY A 16 -5.69 -16.71 -9.60
C GLY A 16 -5.06 -17.09 -8.27
N LEU A 17 -3.80 -16.69 -8.08
CA LEU A 17 -3.03 -16.95 -6.88
C LEU A 17 -3.69 -16.31 -5.65
N LEU A 18 -3.59 -17.06 -4.55
CA LEU A 18 -3.97 -16.66 -3.19
C LEU A 18 -3.19 -15.39 -2.82
N SER A 19 -3.88 -14.27 -2.56
CA SER A 19 -3.26 -13.08 -1.98
C SER A 19 -2.82 -13.42 -0.55
N LEU A 20 -1.55 -13.80 -0.39
CA LEU A 20 -0.95 -14.17 0.90
C LEU A 20 -0.24 -12.98 1.56
N GLY A 21 -0.46 -11.76 1.08
CA GLY A 21 0.19 -10.51 1.48
C GLY A 21 0.06 -10.06 2.94
N ASN A 22 -0.37 -10.92 3.86
CA ASN A 22 -0.34 -10.64 5.31
C ASN A 22 0.00 -11.86 6.19
N LEU A 23 0.29 -13.03 5.62
CA LEU A 23 0.59 -14.25 6.42
C LEU A 23 2.09 -14.43 6.73
N GLY A 24 2.97 -13.67 6.07
CA GLY A 24 4.42 -13.82 6.24
C GLY A 24 4.91 -13.67 7.69
N HIS A 25 4.23 -12.85 8.50
CA HIS A 25 4.64 -12.58 9.88
C HIS A 25 3.95 -13.49 10.93
N LEU A 26 2.86 -14.19 10.58
CA LEU A 26 2.19 -15.13 11.50
C LEU A 26 3.02 -16.40 11.76
N TYR A 27 4.06 -16.65 10.95
CA TYR A 27 4.94 -17.83 11.07
C TYR A 27 6.28 -17.58 11.80
N GLU A 28 6.60 -16.34 12.18
CA GLU A 28 7.89 -16.02 12.83
C GLU A 28 7.80 -15.63 14.31
N ASN A 29 6.67 -15.91 14.98
CA ASN A 29 6.57 -15.73 16.44
C ASN A 29 6.91 -17.02 17.20
N SER A 30 8.19 -17.38 17.19
CA SER A 30 8.78 -18.29 18.19
C SER A 30 10.23 -17.93 18.52
N GLY A 31 10.42 -16.91 19.36
CA GLY A 31 11.58 -16.89 20.28
C GLY A 31 12.50 -15.66 20.24
N SER A 32 12.28 -14.80 21.24
CA SER A 32 13.27 -14.16 22.13
C SER A 32 14.43 -13.34 21.55
N GLN A 33 14.46 -12.04 21.85
CA GLN A 33 15.54 -11.43 22.66
C GLN A 33 15.17 -10.03 23.20
N GLU A 34 15.68 -9.76 24.40
CA GLU A 34 15.35 -8.71 25.39
C GLU A 34 16.06 -7.34 25.20
N THR A 35 15.32 -6.25 25.53
CA THR A 35 15.62 -4.91 26.15
C THR A 35 16.84 -4.07 25.69
N ALA A 36 16.87 -2.71 25.68
CA ALA A 36 16.19 -1.61 26.39
C ALA A 36 16.33 -0.29 25.55
N VAL A 37 15.69 0.87 25.78
CA VAL A 37 15.61 1.73 26.98
C VAL A 37 14.48 2.78 26.81
N GLU A 38 13.87 3.13 27.95
CA GLU A 38 12.88 4.20 28.19
C GLU A 38 13.39 5.62 27.86
N GLU A 39 12.54 6.45 27.23
CA GLU A 39 12.12 7.73 27.82
C GLU A 39 10.90 8.34 27.10
N ARG A 40 9.86 8.57 27.92
CA ARG A 40 8.98 9.76 27.97
C ARG A 40 7.68 9.81 27.14
N VAL A 41 6.62 9.49 27.88
CA VAL A 41 5.23 9.94 27.77
C VAL A 41 5.13 11.47 27.66
N GLU A 42 4.58 11.96 26.54
CA GLU A 42 3.54 13.01 26.45
C GLU A 42 3.25 13.29 24.96
N ALA A 43 2.46 12.43 24.32
CA ALA A 43 1.84 12.73 23.02
C ALA A 43 0.47 12.05 22.86
N THR A 44 -0.22 11.75 23.95
CA THR A 44 -1.65 11.46 23.91
C THR A 44 -2.38 12.79 23.88
N SER A 45 -3.10 13.08 22.79
CA SER A 45 -3.97 14.26 22.52
C SER A 45 -3.46 15.37 21.59
N SER A 46 -2.58 15.08 20.62
CA SER A 46 -2.45 15.94 19.44
C SER A 46 -2.88 15.17 18.21
N GLY A 47 -4.19 15.24 17.90
CA GLY A 47 -4.66 15.01 16.54
C GLY A 47 -3.94 16.00 15.63
N CYS A 48 -2.83 15.57 15.05
CA CYS A 48 -2.06 16.34 14.10
C CYS A 48 -2.94 16.56 12.86
N ASN A 49 -3.54 17.75 12.77
CA ASN A 49 -4.20 18.27 11.58
C ASN A 49 -3.16 18.50 10.46
N LEU A 50 -2.64 17.41 9.91
CA LEU A 50 -1.89 17.40 8.65
C LEU A 50 -2.72 18.08 7.54
N GLY A 51 -4.05 17.86 7.55
CA GLY A 51 -4.98 18.51 6.61
C GLY A 51 -4.97 20.04 6.63
N ASP A 52 -4.79 20.68 7.79
CA ASP A 52 -4.76 22.15 7.89
C ASP A 52 -3.43 22.74 7.43
N ARG A 53 -2.31 22.04 7.68
CA ARG A 53 -0.98 22.46 7.22
C ARG A 53 -0.85 22.33 5.70
N VAL A 54 -1.43 21.27 5.12
CA VAL A 54 -1.45 21.01 3.68
C VAL A 54 -2.34 22.02 2.94
N SER A 55 -3.51 22.36 3.48
CA SER A 55 -4.45 23.31 2.85
C SER A 55 -3.85 24.72 2.68
N ASN A 56 -3.00 25.18 3.62
CA ASN A 56 -2.38 26.51 3.55
C ASN A 56 -1.16 26.58 2.61
N LEU A 57 -0.42 25.49 2.41
CA LEU A 57 0.69 25.44 1.44
C LEU A 57 0.20 25.28 -0.01
N ILE A 58 -0.94 24.62 -0.20
CA ILE A 58 -1.49 24.31 -1.54
C ILE A 58 -2.47 25.39 -2.03
N GLY A 59 -2.91 26.32 -1.16
CA GLY A 59 -3.88 27.40 -1.45
C GLY A 59 -3.54 28.39 -2.58
N ARG A 60 -2.49 28.17 -3.39
CA ARG A 60 -2.15 28.99 -4.57
C ARG A 60 -1.72 28.22 -5.83
N ARG A 61 -1.84 26.89 -5.89
CA ARG A 61 -1.65 26.16 -7.16
C ARG A 61 -2.84 25.27 -7.46
N GLN A 62 -3.83 25.86 -8.14
CA GLN A 62 -4.70 25.09 -9.04
C GLN A 62 -3.78 24.34 -10.02
N LEU A 63 -3.58 23.05 -9.77
CA LEU A 63 -3.10 22.11 -10.77
C LEU A 63 -4.35 21.62 -11.50
N ASP A 64 -4.53 22.07 -12.74
CA ASP A 64 -5.74 21.93 -13.58
C ASP A 64 -6.04 20.49 -14.04
N GLY A 65 -5.93 19.49 -13.16
CA GLY A 65 -6.27 18.09 -13.47
C GLY A 65 -5.33 17.41 -14.48
N ARG A 66 -4.27 18.07 -14.95
CA ARG A 66 -3.18 17.42 -15.69
C ARG A 66 -2.21 16.80 -14.70
N LEU A 67 -1.82 15.55 -14.97
CA LEU A 67 -0.72 14.88 -14.26
C LEU A 67 0.52 15.78 -14.31
N GLY A 68 1.14 16.02 -13.15
CA GLY A 68 2.45 16.64 -13.09
C GLY A 68 3.50 15.71 -13.68
N SER A 69 4.69 16.22 -13.97
CA SER A 69 5.82 15.31 -14.16
C SER A 69 6.11 14.60 -12.85
N LEU A 70 6.51 13.32 -12.91
CA LEU A 70 6.92 12.52 -11.74
C LEU A 70 7.90 13.30 -10.85
N GLU A 71 8.85 13.99 -11.48
CA GLU A 71 9.86 14.80 -10.79
C GLU A 71 9.25 15.98 -10.02
N ASN A 72 8.27 16.68 -10.60
CA ASN A 72 7.64 17.80 -9.92
C ASN A 72 6.76 17.30 -8.76
N ASP A 73 5.98 16.25 -8.99
CA ASP A 73 5.09 15.71 -7.96
C ASP A 73 5.92 15.14 -6.80
N ARG A 74 6.97 14.36 -7.07
CA ARG A 74 7.93 13.90 -6.07
C ARG A 74 8.51 15.05 -5.24
N ARG A 75 8.97 16.14 -5.87
CA ARG A 75 9.50 17.30 -5.14
C ARG A 75 8.44 17.90 -4.22
N VAL A 76 7.23 18.13 -4.73
CA VAL A 76 6.13 18.67 -3.93
C VAL A 76 5.80 17.74 -2.77
N LEU A 77 5.75 16.42 -3.00
CA LEU A 77 5.50 15.43 -1.96
C LEU A 77 6.59 15.44 -0.88
N ASN A 78 7.87 15.53 -1.25
CA ASN A 78 8.97 15.64 -0.29
C ASN A 78 8.98 16.99 0.47
N ASP A 79 8.45 18.06 -0.13
CA ASP A 79 8.35 19.37 0.53
C ASP A 79 7.22 19.38 1.58
N ILE A 80 6.12 18.66 1.35
CA ILE A 80 4.99 18.58 2.28
C ILE A 80 5.17 17.50 3.36
N GLY A 81 5.86 16.41 3.03
CA GLY A 81 6.12 15.28 3.91
C GLY A 81 7.56 14.82 3.74
N ASP A 82 8.21 14.50 4.84
CA ASP A 82 9.59 13.99 4.84
C ASP A 82 9.65 12.52 4.38
N TYR A 83 9.18 12.25 3.16
CA TYR A 83 9.00 10.90 2.62
C TYR A 83 10.26 10.29 1.99
N GLY A 84 11.29 11.11 1.74
CA GLY A 84 12.55 10.66 1.15
C GLY A 84 12.44 10.10 -0.28
N LEU A 85 11.43 10.50 -1.05
CA LEU A 85 11.12 9.86 -2.34
C LEU A 85 12.08 10.26 -3.47
N SER A 86 12.62 9.26 -4.18
CA SER A 86 13.10 9.39 -5.57
C SER A 86 11.95 9.25 -6.58
N THR A 87 12.22 9.51 -7.87
CA THR A 87 11.22 9.34 -8.94
C THR A 87 10.84 7.87 -9.11
N GLU A 88 11.85 7.01 -8.96
CA GLU A 88 11.78 5.57 -8.99
C GLU A 88 10.93 5.06 -7.83
N ASP A 89 11.04 5.65 -6.64
CA ASP A 89 10.22 5.26 -5.47
C ASP A 89 8.75 5.60 -5.69
N LEU A 90 8.44 6.80 -6.19
CA LEU A 90 7.06 7.19 -6.48
C LEU A 90 6.43 6.27 -7.53
N ALA A 91 7.19 5.94 -8.58
CA ALA A 91 6.75 4.99 -9.59
C ALA A 91 6.61 3.56 -9.03
N TYR A 92 7.53 3.10 -8.18
CA TYR A 92 7.47 1.80 -7.51
C TYR A 92 6.21 1.67 -6.63
N ILE A 93 5.97 2.64 -5.75
CA ILE A 93 4.78 2.69 -4.89
C ILE A 93 3.52 2.66 -5.74
N THR A 94 3.48 3.44 -6.82
CA THR A 94 2.34 3.45 -7.75
C THR A 94 2.08 2.09 -8.36
N ARG A 95 3.12 1.38 -8.81
CA ARG A 95 2.98 0.03 -9.38
C ARG A 95 2.49 -0.98 -8.36
N VAL A 96 2.94 -0.90 -7.11
CA VAL A 96 2.43 -1.73 -6.01
C VAL A 96 0.94 -1.46 -5.80
N VAL A 97 0.53 -0.19 -5.64
CA VAL A 97 -0.88 0.18 -5.47
C VAL A 97 -1.75 -0.28 -6.65
N TYR A 98 -1.24 -0.12 -7.87
CA TYR A 98 -1.92 -0.59 -9.07
C TYR A 98 -2.11 -2.11 -9.04
N LEU A 99 -1.07 -2.90 -8.77
CA LEU A 99 -1.16 -4.36 -8.80
C LEU A 99 -2.10 -4.91 -7.72
N GLU A 100 -2.11 -4.28 -6.54
CA GLU A 100 -3.00 -4.66 -5.44
C GLU A 100 -4.47 -4.32 -5.72
N GLY A 101 -4.76 -3.22 -6.44
CA GLY A 101 -6.13 -2.77 -6.68
C GLY A 101 -6.72 -3.09 -8.06
N SER A 102 -5.91 -3.32 -9.09
CA SER A 102 -6.35 -3.32 -10.50
C SER A 102 -7.13 -4.56 -10.93
N TYR A 103 -7.01 -5.65 -10.16
CA TYR A 103 -7.67 -6.93 -10.39
C TYR A 103 -8.92 -7.14 -9.51
N ASP A 104 -9.42 -6.08 -8.85
CA ASP A 104 -10.62 -6.17 -8.03
C ASP A 104 -11.88 -6.47 -8.87
N PRO A 105 -12.58 -7.60 -8.63
CA PRO A 105 -13.74 -8.01 -9.41
C PRO A 105 -15.02 -7.20 -9.10
N LYS A 106 -15.03 -6.38 -8.06
CA LYS A 106 -16.16 -5.50 -7.69
C LYS A 106 -16.01 -4.07 -8.21
N ALA A 107 -14.85 -3.70 -8.74
CA ALA A 107 -14.64 -2.42 -9.37
C ALA A 107 -15.10 -2.47 -10.85
N GLU A 108 -16.14 -1.70 -11.19
CA GLU A 108 -16.73 -1.69 -12.53
C GLU A 108 -16.34 -0.45 -13.34
N THR A 109 -16.00 0.64 -12.64
CA THR A 109 -15.64 1.93 -13.22
C THR A 109 -14.26 2.37 -12.75
N ILE A 110 -13.65 3.30 -13.48
CA ILE A 110 -12.40 3.95 -13.04
C ILE A 110 -12.57 4.67 -11.70
N GLY A 111 -13.79 5.14 -11.38
CA GLY A 111 -14.10 5.67 -10.05
C GLY A 111 -13.94 4.62 -8.95
N ASP A 112 -14.45 3.41 -9.16
CA ASP A 112 -14.35 2.30 -8.19
C ASP A 112 -12.90 1.84 -8.01
N TYR A 113 -12.14 1.77 -9.10
CA TYR A 113 -10.70 1.50 -9.05
C TYR A 113 -9.96 2.60 -8.28
N LYS A 114 -10.29 3.86 -8.53
CA LYS A 114 -9.68 5.00 -7.84
C LYS A 114 -9.91 4.92 -6.33
N ASP A 115 -11.13 4.61 -5.90
CA ASP A 115 -11.45 4.44 -4.47
C ASP A 115 -10.62 3.30 -3.84
N GLY A 116 -10.47 2.17 -4.55
CA GLY A 116 -9.59 1.07 -4.12
C GLY A 116 -8.12 1.47 -4.04
N PHE A 117 -7.60 2.18 -5.05
CA PHE A 117 -6.22 2.66 -5.08
C PHE A 117 -5.95 3.69 -3.97
N GLU A 118 -6.88 4.61 -3.70
CA GLU A 118 -6.77 5.56 -2.59
C GLU A 118 -6.71 4.81 -1.25
N ALA A 119 -7.56 3.82 -1.04
CA ALA A 119 -7.59 3.03 0.19
C ALA A 119 -6.27 2.25 0.42
N ILE A 120 -5.73 1.62 -0.62
CA ILE A 120 -4.44 0.91 -0.54
C ILE A 120 -3.28 1.90 -0.31
N ALA A 121 -3.28 3.05 -0.99
CA ALA A 121 -2.28 4.10 -0.79
C ALA A 121 -2.33 4.67 0.64
N PHE A 122 -3.52 4.84 1.23
CA PHE A 122 -3.66 5.19 2.64
C PHE A 122 -3.05 4.12 3.54
N SER A 123 -3.22 2.83 3.23
CA SER A 123 -2.57 1.76 4.01
C SER A 123 -1.04 1.87 3.99
N VAL A 124 -0.43 2.20 2.84
CA VAL A 124 1.02 2.47 2.76
C VAL A 124 1.42 3.64 3.67
N LEU A 125 0.72 4.77 3.56
CA LEU A 125 1.00 5.98 4.33
C LEU A 125 0.80 5.75 5.84
N ASN A 126 -0.25 5.04 6.23
CA ASN A 126 -0.58 4.74 7.61
C ASN A 126 0.44 3.78 8.23
N ARG A 127 0.93 2.78 7.48
CA ARG A 127 2.03 1.89 7.92
C ARG A 127 3.30 2.69 8.21
N TRP A 128 3.65 3.63 7.34
CA TRP A 128 4.80 4.52 7.51
C TRP A 128 4.66 5.43 8.73
N ASN A 129 3.51 6.09 8.87
CA ASN A 129 3.20 6.95 10.02
C ASN A 129 3.25 6.13 11.32
N PHE A 130 2.64 4.94 11.34
CA PHE A 130 2.63 4.06 12.49
C PHE A 130 4.04 3.76 12.99
N ASP A 131 4.94 3.32 12.11
CA ASP A 131 6.30 3.01 12.52
C ASP A 131 7.11 4.25 12.89
N LYS A 132 6.95 5.38 12.20
CA LYS A 132 7.63 6.63 12.56
C LYS A 132 7.19 7.14 13.94
N GLU A 133 5.89 7.12 14.22
CA GLU A 133 5.31 7.62 15.48
C GLU A 133 5.62 6.70 16.67
N ASN A 134 5.62 5.38 16.46
CA ASN A 134 5.91 4.40 17.50
C ASN A 134 7.39 4.02 17.62
N GLY A 135 8.24 4.54 16.72
CA GLY A 135 9.65 4.16 16.63
C GLY A 135 9.86 2.66 16.38
N SER A 136 8.88 1.97 15.78
CA SER A 136 8.92 0.54 15.47
C SER A 136 9.52 0.23 14.09
N HIS A 137 9.73 -1.06 13.84
CA HIS A 137 10.00 -1.63 12.51
C HIS A 137 8.98 -2.73 12.21
N HIS A 138 7.71 -2.48 12.52
CA HIS A 138 6.71 -3.52 12.29
C HIS A 138 6.40 -3.64 10.79
N PHE A 139 6.41 -2.52 10.08
CA PHE A 139 6.12 -2.44 8.64
C PHE A 139 7.34 -2.04 7.81
N PHE A 140 8.30 -1.31 8.36
CA PHE A 140 9.59 -1.13 7.74
C PHE A 140 10.25 -2.49 7.59
N GLY A 141 10.67 -2.83 6.38
CA GLY A 141 11.42 -4.05 6.17
C GLY A 141 12.65 -4.12 7.08
N ARG A 142 13.11 -5.34 7.36
CA ARG A 142 14.16 -5.60 8.37
C ARG A 142 15.44 -4.75 8.21
N ASN A 143 15.74 -4.34 6.98
CA ASN A 143 16.88 -3.49 6.62
C ASN A 143 16.46 -2.15 5.98
N GLY A 144 15.18 -1.80 6.05
CA GLY A 144 14.62 -0.60 5.45
C GLY A 144 15.05 0.66 6.20
N ASP A 145 15.33 1.73 5.45
CA ASP A 145 15.55 3.05 6.01
C ASP A 145 14.22 3.62 6.51
N ARG A 146 14.15 3.98 7.80
CA ARG A 146 12.95 4.57 8.44
C ARG A 146 12.60 5.96 7.87
N SER A 147 13.54 6.61 7.19
CA SER A 147 13.31 7.89 6.54
C SER A 147 12.62 7.75 5.18
N GLU A 148 12.62 6.55 4.59
CA GLU A 148 12.12 6.33 3.23
C GLU A 148 10.76 5.62 3.25
N LEU A 149 9.75 6.26 2.65
CA LEU A 149 8.42 5.65 2.47
C LEU A 149 8.49 4.34 1.67
N LYS A 150 9.43 4.24 0.73
CA LYS A 150 9.64 3.06 -0.12
C LYS A 150 9.89 1.79 0.71
N SER A 151 10.54 1.91 1.87
CA SER A 151 10.85 0.78 2.76
C SER A 151 9.61 0.02 3.25
N ILE A 152 8.43 0.64 3.23
CA ILE A 152 7.15 -0.02 3.54
C ILE A 152 6.72 -0.95 2.40
N VAL A 153 6.85 -0.50 1.15
CA VAL A 153 6.35 -1.24 -0.02
C VAL A 153 7.35 -2.24 -0.59
N THR A 154 8.58 -2.28 -0.09
CA THR A 154 9.58 -3.28 -0.48
C THR A 154 9.61 -4.52 0.40
N GLU A 155 8.84 -4.54 1.49
CA GLU A 155 8.76 -5.72 2.36
C GLU A 155 8.03 -6.85 1.62
N PRO A 156 8.70 -7.98 1.31
CA PRO A 156 8.18 -8.97 0.36
C PRO A 156 6.77 -9.47 0.72
N TRP A 157 6.50 -9.67 2.00
CA TRP A 157 5.23 -10.27 2.43
C TRP A 157 4.15 -9.26 2.76
N ALA A 158 4.41 -7.96 2.62
CA ALA A 158 3.46 -6.90 2.90
C ALA A 158 2.52 -6.61 1.73
N TYR A 159 2.91 -7.02 0.52
CA TYR A 159 2.20 -6.83 -0.74
C TYR A 159 2.46 -8.03 -1.65
N GLU A 160 1.39 -8.65 -2.16
CA GLU A 160 1.49 -9.74 -3.14
C GLU A 160 2.22 -9.28 -4.40
N ALA A 161 2.06 -7.99 -4.74
CA ALA A 161 2.77 -7.33 -5.83
C ALA A 161 4.29 -7.56 -5.76
N VAL A 162 4.89 -7.51 -4.56
CA VAL A 162 6.34 -7.62 -4.39
C VAL A 162 6.80 -9.05 -4.58
N VAL A 163 6.11 -10.04 -4.00
CA VAL A 163 6.47 -11.46 -4.17
C VAL A 163 6.26 -11.93 -5.60
N SER A 164 5.11 -11.63 -6.18
CA SER A 164 4.69 -12.20 -7.46
C SER A 164 5.21 -11.42 -8.67
N TYR A 165 5.58 -10.14 -8.51
CA TYR A 165 5.92 -9.24 -9.61
C TYR A 165 7.21 -8.42 -9.40
N ASP A 166 8.11 -8.80 -8.48
CA ASP A 166 9.35 -8.07 -8.17
C ASP A 166 10.10 -7.56 -9.43
N ARG A 167 10.31 -8.45 -10.40
CA ARG A 167 10.96 -8.10 -11.67
C ARG A 167 10.28 -6.92 -12.39
N TYR A 168 8.96 -6.91 -12.44
CA TYR A 168 8.20 -5.86 -13.12
C TYR A 168 8.15 -4.56 -12.33
N LEU A 169 8.31 -4.63 -11.00
CA LEU A 169 8.40 -3.44 -10.17
C LEU A 169 9.73 -2.70 -10.38
N GLN A 170 10.81 -3.43 -10.71
CA GLN A 170 12.17 -2.89 -10.88
C GLN A 170 12.48 -2.41 -12.31
N ASP A 171 11.72 -2.82 -13.33
CA ASP A 171 11.97 -2.44 -14.72
C ASP A 171 11.54 -0.97 -14.95
N PHE A 172 12.46 -0.02 -14.71
CA PHE A 172 12.31 1.40 -15.01
C PHE A 172 12.98 1.71 -16.36
N GLU A 173 12.23 1.58 -17.45
CA GLU A 173 12.68 2.05 -18.76
C GLU A 173 11.87 3.29 -19.13
N GLY A 174 12.50 4.47 -19.15
CA GLY A 174 11.87 5.68 -19.71
C GLY A 174 12.73 6.91 -19.53
N GLU A 175 12.69 7.81 -20.52
CA GLU A 175 13.38 9.09 -20.47
C GLU A 175 12.61 10.05 -19.55
N ASN A 176 13.19 10.34 -18.38
CA ASN A 176 12.92 11.47 -17.48
C ASN A 176 11.47 12.02 -17.42
N GLY A 177 10.70 11.52 -16.45
CA GLY A 177 9.64 12.29 -15.81
C GLY A 177 8.21 12.12 -16.35
N ASP A 178 8.00 11.26 -17.34
CA ASP A 178 6.67 10.93 -17.88
C ASP A 178 6.07 9.69 -17.20
N ILE A 179 4.75 9.69 -17.00
CA ILE A 179 4.00 8.59 -16.37
C ILE A 179 4.11 7.28 -17.16
N THR A 180 4.56 7.35 -18.40
CA THR A 180 4.93 6.19 -19.23
C THR A 180 5.92 5.26 -18.53
N VAL A 181 6.79 5.79 -17.64
CA VAL A 181 7.67 4.97 -16.79
C VAL A 181 6.87 4.03 -15.88
N VAL A 182 5.74 4.49 -15.33
CA VAL A 182 4.87 3.66 -14.48
C VAL A 182 4.16 2.58 -15.30
N ALA A 183 3.76 2.90 -16.53
CA ALA A 183 2.94 2.05 -17.40
C ALA A 183 3.72 0.99 -18.20
N ASN A 184 5.04 0.89 -18.03
CA ASN A 184 5.85 -0.07 -18.78
C ASN A 184 5.81 -1.47 -18.14
N GLY A 185 5.35 -2.46 -18.92
CA GLY A 185 5.35 -3.88 -18.54
C GLY A 185 4.06 -4.61 -18.93
N PRO A 186 4.06 -5.95 -19.02
CA PRO A 186 2.91 -6.73 -19.47
C PRO A 186 1.69 -6.64 -18.53
N HIS A 187 1.90 -6.24 -17.27
CA HIS A 187 0.85 -6.09 -16.27
C HIS A 187 0.25 -4.68 -16.20
N PHE A 188 0.85 -3.69 -16.87
CA PHE A 188 0.48 -2.28 -16.83
C PHE A 188 -0.14 -1.80 -18.15
N ASN A 189 -0.91 -2.69 -18.80
CA ASN A 189 -1.49 -2.44 -20.12
C ASN A 189 -2.76 -1.56 -20.11
N ASP A 190 -3.39 -1.37 -18.94
CA ASP A 190 -4.53 -0.48 -18.76
C ASP A 190 -4.05 0.90 -18.31
N ARG A 191 -3.80 1.77 -19.30
CA ARG A 191 -3.26 3.11 -19.06
C ARG A 191 -4.17 3.95 -18.15
N GLU A 192 -5.48 3.84 -18.28
CA GLU A 192 -6.42 4.64 -17.50
C GLU A 192 -6.36 4.25 -16.02
N LYS A 193 -6.27 2.94 -15.73
CA LYS A 193 -6.06 2.45 -14.36
C LYS A 193 -4.69 2.82 -13.79
N VAL A 194 -3.63 2.78 -14.60
CA VAL A 194 -2.29 3.21 -14.15
C VAL A 194 -2.28 4.69 -13.80
N GLU A 195 -2.87 5.54 -14.65
CA GLU A 195 -3.01 6.98 -14.38
C GLU A 195 -3.87 7.24 -13.13
N ALA A 196 -4.94 6.47 -12.93
CA ALA A 196 -5.75 6.54 -11.72
C ALA A 196 -4.97 6.15 -10.47
N ALA A 197 -4.21 5.04 -10.51
CA ALA A 197 -3.39 4.60 -9.38
C ALA A 197 -2.32 5.63 -9.00
N TYR A 198 -1.62 6.18 -10.00
CA TYR A 198 -0.63 7.25 -9.79
C TYR A 198 -1.28 8.47 -9.11
N LYS A 199 -2.41 8.92 -9.66
CA LYS A 199 -3.12 10.08 -9.12
C LYS A 199 -3.59 9.82 -7.69
N SER A 200 -4.08 8.62 -7.38
CA SER A 200 -4.44 8.24 -6.02
C SER A 200 -3.26 8.30 -5.07
N VAL A 201 -2.07 7.80 -5.45
CA VAL A 201 -0.85 7.92 -4.63
C VAL A 201 -0.48 9.38 -4.39
N VAL A 202 -0.43 10.20 -5.44
CA VAL A 202 -0.08 11.63 -5.31
C VAL A 202 -1.12 12.39 -4.49
N ASP A 203 -2.41 12.10 -4.64
CA ASP A 203 -3.47 12.78 -3.90
C ASP A 203 -3.48 12.38 -2.42
N VAL A 204 -3.20 11.10 -2.11
CA VAL A 204 -3.10 10.59 -0.72
C VAL A 204 -1.88 11.16 -0.01
N LEU A 205 -0.68 10.98 -0.58
CA LEU A 205 0.56 11.54 -0.01
C LEU A 205 0.51 13.07 0.01
N GLY A 206 -0.21 13.65 -0.95
CA GLY A 206 -0.51 15.07 -1.07
C GLY A 206 -1.45 15.64 -0.01
N GLY A 207 -2.10 14.79 0.80
CA GLY A 207 -3.15 15.21 1.73
C GLY A 207 -4.37 15.86 1.06
N ARG A 208 -4.65 15.51 -0.21
CA ARG A 208 -5.73 16.11 -1.03
C ARG A 208 -7.04 15.34 -0.95
N VAL A 209 -6.98 14.09 -0.48
CA VAL A 209 -8.14 13.23 -0.24
C VAL A 209 -8.17 12.85 1.24
N ARG A 210 -9.38 12.58 1.75
CA ARG A 210 -9.57 12.15 3.14
C ARG A 210 -9.40 10.63 3.24
N ASP A 211 -8.75 10.18 4.30
CA ASP A 211 -8.66 8.74 4.61
C ASP A 211 -10.05 8.18 4.93
N LYS A 212 -10.55 7.31 4.05
CA LYS A 212 -11.81 6.57 4.22
C LYS A 212 -11.60 5.25 4.97
N THR A 213 -10.35 4.81 5.12
CA THR A 213 -9.99 3.55 5.80
C THR A 213 -9.83 3.72 7.31
N ASP A 214 -9.96 4.95 7.80
CA ASP A 214 -9.87 5.33 9.22
C ASP A 214 -8.54 4.89 9.86
N GLY A 215 -7.42 5.21 9.22
CA GLY A 215 -6.08 4.90 9.74
C GLY A 215 -5.65 3.45 9.53
N ALA A 216 -6.23 2.74 8.56
CA ALA A 216 -5.97 1.31 8.40
C ALA A 216 -4.51 1.06 8.01
N VAL A 217 -3.86 0.14 8.73
CA VAL A 217 -2.49 -0.31 8.46
C VAL A 217 -2.46 -1.76 7.97
N PHE A 218 -3.58 -2.48 8.03
CA PHE A 218 -3.76 -3.79 7.42
C PHE A 218 -4.97 -3.78 6.49
N TYR A 219 -4.94 -4.65 5.49
CA TYR A 219 -6.11 -4.94 4.67
C TYR A 219 -6.07 -6.37 4.16
N LYS A 220 -7.22 -6.95 3.79
CA LYS A 220 -7.29 -8.27 3.17
C LYS A 220 -8.38 -8.30 2.11
N ALA A 221 -8.19 -9.07 1.04
CA ALA A 221 -9.28 -9.33 0.12
C ALA A 221 -10.31 -10.28 0.77
N ASP A 222 -11.58 -10.07 0.49
CA ASP A 222 -12.69 -10.81 1.12
C ASP A 222 -12.82 -12.27 0.65
N TYR A 223 -12.09 -12.63 -0.42
CA TYR A 223 -11.94 -14.00 -0.88
C TYR A 223 -10.78 -14.75 -0.19
N VAL A 224 -9.95 -14.07 0.61
CA VAL A 224 -8.93 -14.75 1.43
C VAL A 224 -9.65 -15.64 2.44
N PRO A 225 -9.31 -16.95 2.51
CA PRO A 225 -9.97 -17.88 3.42
C PRO A 225 -9.99 -17.37 4.87
N GLN A 226 -11.04 -17.71 5.61
CA GLN A 226 -11.28 -17.30 7.00
C GLN A 226 -10.21 -17.75 8.02
N THR A 227 -9.09 -18.34 7.57
CA THR A 227 -7.95 -18.64 8.46
C THR A 227 -7.30 -17.37 9.02
N TRP A 228 -7.56 -16.22 8.41
CA TRP A 228 -7.17 -14.92 8.93
C TRP A 228 -8.39 -13.97 8.94
N GLU A 229 -8.84 -13.59 10.14
CA GLU A 229 -9.97 -12.69 10.34
C GLU A 229 -9.56 -11.22 10.19
N GLY A 230 -8.26 -10.91 10.24
CA GLY A 230 -7.74 -9.54 10.18
C GLY A 230 -7.77 -8.80 11.51
N THR A 231 -8.44 -9.37 12.52
CA THR A 231 -8.70 -8.78 13.83
C THR A 231 -7.80 -9.33 14.94
N GLU A 232 -6.96 -10.35 14.67
CA GLU A 232 -6.11 -10.95 15.70
C GLU A 232 -5.14 -9.91 16.27
N ALA A 233 -4.60 -10.06 17.46
CA ALA A 233 -3.60 -9.09 17.93
C ALA A 233 -2.25 -9.29 17.19
N PHE A 234 -1.47 -8.23 17.06
CA PHE A 234 -0.07 -8.29 16.66
C PHE A 234 0.83 -7.68 17.74
N TRP A 235 2.15 -7.86 17.62
CA TRP A 235 3.10 -7.34 18.58
C TRP A 235 4.05 -6.35 17.91
N THR A 236 4.27 -5.21 18.55
CA THR A 236 5.27 -4.23 18.15
C THR A 236 5.97 -3.69 19.39
N ASN A 237 7.29 -3.55 19.37
CA ASN A 237 8.08 -3.06 20.51
C ASN A 237 7.76 -3.76 21.86
N GLY A 238 7.42 -5.05 21.83
CA GLY A 238 7.05 -5.81 23.03
C GLY A 238 5.65 -5.51 23.58
N GLN A 239 4.86 -4.67 22.93
CA GLN A 239 3.46 -4.38 23.27
C GLN A 239 2.50 -5.15 22.37
N ARG A 240 1.36 -5.55 22.94
CA ARG A 240 0.29 -6.23 22.21
C ARG A 240 -0.67 -5.19 21.65
N CYS A 241 -0.79 -5.13 20.34
CA CYS A 241 -1.69 -4.23 19.64
C CYS A 241 -2.92 -4.96 19.10
N ASN A 242 -4.11 -4.42 19.35
CA ASN A 242 -5.36 -4.98 18.82
C ASN A 242 -5.75 -4.31 17.50
N ARG A 243 -6.27 -5.12 16.58
CA ARG A 243 -6.79 -4.67 15.29
C ARG A 243 -8.31 -4.66 15.33
N HIS A 244 -8.91 -3.77 14.55
CA HIS A 244 -10.35 -3.77 14.33
C HIS A 244 -10.66 -3.45 12.88
N PHE A 245 -11.74 -4.06 12.40
CA PHE A 245 -12.29 -3.74 11.09
C PHE A 245 -12.77 -2.29 11.07
N THR A 246 -12.42 -1.56 10.02
CA THR A 246 -12.85 -0.18 9.81
C THR A 246 -13.85 -0.08 8.68
N GLU A 247 -13.44 -0.43 7.48
CA GLU A 247 -14.22 -0.22 6.26
C GLU A 247 -13.93 -1.31 5.23
N LYS A 248 -14.88 -1.49 4.30
CA LYS A 248 -14.71 -2.34 3.13
C LYS A 248 -14.76 -1.49 1.86
N VAL A 249 -13.66 -1.47 1.11
CA VAL A 249 -13.58 -0.81 -0.20
C VAL A 249 -13.42 -1.89 -1.26
N ASN A 250 -14.45 -2.04 -2.10
CA ASN A 250 -14.56 -3.11 -3.09
C ASN A 250 -14.44 -4.52 -2.45
N THR A 251 -13.45 -5.33 -2.85
CA THR A 251 -13.16 -6.62 -2.20
C THR A 251 -12.28 -6.50 -0.96
N HIS A 252 -11.68 -5.35 -0.68
CA HIS A 252 -10.71 -5.18 0.39
C HIS A 252 -11.36 -4.75 1.71
N GLU A 253 -11.12 -5.52 2.76
CA GLU A 253 -11.49 -5.23 4.15
C GLU A 253 -10.28 -4.62 4.86
N PHE A 254 -10.44 -3.44 5.46
CA PHE A 254 -9.38 -2.66 6.07
C PHE A 254 -9.44 -2.73 7.60
N PHE A 255 -8.27 -2.66 8.25
CA PHE A 255 -8.15 -2.77 9.70
C PHE A 255 -7.15 -1.77 10.28
N SER A 256 -7.57 -1.08 11.34
CA SER A 256 -6.80 -0.09 12.07
C SER A 256 -6.39 -0.61 13.45
N VAL A 257 -5.39 0.04 14.05
CA VAL A 257 -4.91 -0.27 15.41
C VAL A 257 -5.68 0.57 16.43
N ILE A 258 -6.32 -0.05 17.42
CA ILE A 258 -7.05 0.68 18.48
C ILE A 258 -6.10 1.08 19.60
N ASP A 259 -5.39 0.09 20.13
CA ASP A 259 -4.59 0.21 21.35
C ASP A 259 -3.42 -0.76 21.29
N CYS A 260 -2.29 -0.32 21.85
CA CYS A 260 -1.11 -1.13 22.14
C CYS A 260 -0.91 -1.13 23.66
N ASN A 261 -1.06 -2.30 24.28
CA ASN A 261 -0.93 -2.49 25.73
C ASN A 261 0.35 -3.24 26.09
#